data_AF-A0A3D0N7Q6-F1
#
_entry.id   AF-A0A3D0N7Q6-F1
#
_cell.length_a   1.000
_cell.length_b   1.000
_cell.length_c   1.000
_cell.angle_alpha   90.00
_cell.angle_beta   90.00
_cell.angle_gamma   90.00
#
_symmetry.space_group_name_H-M   'P 1'
#
loop_
_entity.id
_entity.type
_entity.pdbx_description
1 polymer ?
#
loop_
_entity_poly.entity_id
_entity_poly.type
_entity_poly.pdbx_seq_one_letter_code
_entity_poly.pdbx_strand_id
1 'polypeptide(L)'
;GAVPLAGGALTGVTFGYLIGFVIAARIVGAATRRTDSALKVGLAMGLASLTLLLCGSAWLCVSQGLSVGQALSVGLLPFLPGDGLKALAALAFWRAGSGAWRKLSRTAKD
;
A
#
# COMPACT_ATOMS: atom_id res chain seq x y z
N GLY A 1 -16.05 -9.75 31.67
CA GLY A 1 -14.85 -9.30 30.95
C GLY A 1 -15.28 -8.70 29.64
N ALA A 2 -15.29 -7.37 29.54
CA ALA A 2 -15.69 -6.68 28.33
C ALA A 2 -14.60 -6.89 27.27
N VAL A 3 -14.96 -7.59 26.19
CA VAL A 3 -14.16 -7.58 24.96
C VAL A 3 -14.08 -6.12 24.53
N PRO A 4 -12.89 -5.52 24.34
CA PRO A 4 -12.77 -4.17 23.80
C PRO A 4 -13.26 -4.20 22.35
N LEU A 5 -14.57 -4.06 22.16
CA LEU A 5 -15.26 -4.05 20.89
C LEU A 5 -14.80 -2.84 20.09
N ALA A 6 -14.01 -3.07 19.04
CA ALA A 6 -13.82 -2.25 17.84
C ALA A 6 -13.41 -0.76 17.96
N GLY A 7 -13.68 -0.06 19.07
CA GLY A 7 -13.36 1.35 19.29
C GLY A 7 -11.86 1.60 19.31
N GLY A 8 -11.08 0.69 19.92
CA GLY A 8 -9.62 0.78 19.92
C GLY A 8 -8.97 0.62 18.54
N ALA A 9 -9.65 0.02 17.55
CA ALA A 9 -9.11 -0.11 16.19
C ALA A 9 -9.34 1.16 15.35
N LEU A 10 -10.41 1.91 15.65
CA LEU A 10 -10.76 3.17 15.00
C LEU A 10 -10.10 4.40 15.67
N THR A 11 -9.69 4.30 16.93
CA THR A 11 -8.98 5.39 17.63
C THR A 11 -7.57 5.01 18.10
N GLY A 12 -7.09 3.82 17.76
CA GLY A 12 -5.77 3.33 18.17
C GLY A 12 -4.64 3.76 17.24
N VAL A 13 -3.44 3.27 17.56
CA VAL A 13 -2.17 3.51 16.84
C VAL A 13 -2.25 3.25 15.33
N THR A 14 -3.21 2.46 14.87
CA THR A 14 -3.37 2.08 13.45
C THR A 14 -4.27 3.02 12.64
N PHE A 15 -4.97 3.97 13.27
CA PHE A 15 -5.94 4.84 12.56
C PHE A 15 -5.29 5.69 11.46
N GLY A 16 -4.08 6.19 11.68
CA GLY A 16 -3.32 6.93 10.66
C GLY A 16 -3.06 6.15 9.38
N TYR A 17 -2.88 4.83 9.48
CA TYR A 17 -2.69 3.97 8.32
C TYR A 17 -3.99 3.85 7.51
N LEU A 18 -5.15 3.84 8.16
CA LEU A 18 -6.46 3.79 7.49
C LEU A 18 -6.71 5.03 6.63
N ILE A 19 -6.38 6.22 7.15
CA ILE A 19 -6.44 7.46 6.36
C ILE A 19 -5.44 7.37 5.19
N GLY A 20 -4.23 6.88 5.47
CA GLY A 20 -3.21 6.62 4.45
C GLY A 20 -3.70 5.72 3.32
N PHE A 21 -4.46 4.67 3.61
CA PHE A 21 -5.04 3.77 2.60
C PHE A 21 -5.99 4.48 1.64
N VAL A 22 -6.83 5.39 2.13
CA VAL A 22 -7.78 6.14 1.28
C VAL A 22 -7.03 7.06 0.31
N ILE A 23 -5.98 7.74 0.81
CA ILE A 23 -5.13 8.61 -0.02
C ILE A 23 -4.36 7.78 -1.04
N ALA A 24 -3.75 6.67 -0.61
CA ALA A 24 -3.03 5.74 -1.45
C ALA A 24 -3.92 5.20 -2.59
N ALA A 25 -5.14 4.78 -2.30
CA ALA A 25 -6.09 4.30 -3.29
C ALA A 25 -6.41 5.36 -4.36
N ARG A 26 -6.53 6.63 -3.96
CA ARG A 26 -6.74 7.75 -4.89
C ARG A 26 -5.53 8.00 -5.79
N ILE A 27 -4.31 7.96 -5.22
CA ILE A 27 -3.06 8.14 -5.98
C ILE A 27 -2.93 7.04 -7.03
N VAL A 28 -3.07 5.79 -6.63
CA VAL A 28 -2.97 4.63 -7.53
C VAL A 28 -4.06 4.70 -8.58
N GLY A 29 -5.32 4.87 -8.17
CA GLY A 29 -6.46 4.89 -9.09
C GLY A 29 -6.42 6.04 -10.10
N ALA A 30 -5.84 7.20 -9.74
CA ALA A 30 -5.63 8.30 -10.68
C ALA A 30 -4.47 8.02 -11.64
N ALA A 31 -3.36 7.46 -11.13
CA ALA A 31 -2.17 7.19 -11.93
C ALA A 31 -2.38 6.06 -12.94
N THR A 32 -3.09 4.98 -12.56
CA THR A 32 -3.32 3.81 -13.44
C THR A 32 -4.40 4.05 -14.49
N ARG A 33 -5.31 5.02 -14.27
CA ARG A 33 -6.44 5.29 -15.17
C ARG A 33 -6.06 5.71 -16.59
N ARG A 34 -4.83 6.22 -16.76
CA ARG A 34 -4.35 6.82 -18.02
C ARG A 34 -3.06 6.18 -18.54
N THR A 35 -2.66 5.02 -18.00
CA THR A 35 -1.39 4.40 -18.39
C THR A 35 -1.42 2.87 -18.31
N ASP A 36 -0.98 2.24 -19.38
CA ASP A 36 -0.70 0.80 -19.42
C ASP A 36 0.79 0.49 -19.16
N SER A 37 1.62 1.52 -18.97
CA SER A 37 3.05 1.35 -18.67
C SER A 37 3.27 0.79 -17.27
N ALA A 38 3.81 -0.43 -17.21
CA ALA A 38 4.17 -1.11 -15.95
C ALA A 38 5.10 -0.27 -15.05
N LEU A 39 6.00 0.53 -15.64
CA LEU A 39 6.90 1.40 -14.89
C LEU A 39 6.12 2.50 -14.15
N LYS A 40 5.17 3.16 -14.83
CA LYS A 40 4.33 4.20 -14.22
C LYS A 40 3.43 3.63 -13.13
N VAL A 41 2.88 2.44 -13.34
CA VAL A 41 2.08 1.73 -12.34
C VAL A 41 2.94 1.36 -11.12
N GLY A 42 4.15 0.84 -11.33
CA GLY A 42 5.08 0.52 -10.24
C GLY A 42 5.50 1.75 -9.43
N LEU A 43 5.80 2.86 -10.09
CA LEU A 43 6.10 4.13 -9.42
C LEU A 43 4.91 4.64 -8.59
N ALA A 44 3.69 4.57 -9.14
CA ALA A 44 2.48 4.97 -8.42
C ALA A 44 2.23 4.10 -7.18
N MET A 45 2.46 2.78 -7.28
CA MET A 45 2.36 1.87 -6.13
C MET A 45 3.39 2.22 -5.05
N GLY A 46 4.64 2.50 -5.43
CA GLY A 46 5.68 2.92 -4.49
C GLY A 46 5.34 4.23 -3.77
N LEU A 47 4.89 5.24 -4.53
CA LEU A 47 4.43 6.52 -3.99
C LEU A 47 3.25 6.36 -3.02
N ALA A 48 2.31 5.49 -3.36
CA ALA A 48 1.16 5.19 -2.53
C ALA A 48 1.55 4.50 -1.21
N SER A 49 2.46 3.52 -1.26
CA SER A 49 3.00 2.87 -0.05
C SER A 49 3.73 3.86 0.84
N LEU A 50 4.58 4.73 0.25
CA LEU A 50 5.29 5.75 1.01
C LEU A 50 4.34 6.74 1.67
N THR A 51 3.31 7.20 0.96
CA THR A 51 2.30 8.11 1.50
C THR A 51 1.54 7.48 2.66
N LEU A 52 1.17 6.20 2.52
CA LEU A 52 0.50 5.44 3.57
C LEU A 52 1.37 5.33 4.83
N LEU A 53 2.64 4.96 4.67
CA LEU A 53 3.57 4.79 5.78
C LEU A 53 3.87 6.14 6.46
N LEU A 54 3.99 7.24 5.69
CA LEU A 54 4.16 8.58 6.25
C LEU A 54 2.94 9.05 7.04
N CYS A 55 1.72 8.84 6.53
CA CYS A 55 0.49 9.16 7.26
C CYS A 55 0.35 8.31 8.54
N GLY A 56 0.68 7.01 8.47
CA GLY A 56 0.71 6.12 9.62
C GLY A 56 1.72 6.55 10.68
N SER A 57 2.97 6.85 10.28
CA SER A 57 4.02 7.33 11.18
C SER A 57 3.71 8.71 11.78
N ALA A 58 3.12 9.63 11.01
CA ALA A 58 2.70 10.93 11.52
C ALA A 58 1.62 10.79 12.61
N TRP A 59 0.68 9.85 12.43
CA TRP A 59 -0.30 9.54 13.47
C TRP A 59 0.33 8.89 14.70
N LEU A 60 1.37 8.05 14.54
CA LEU A 60 2.11 7.51 15.69
C LEU A 60 2.76 8.62 16.53
N CYS A 61 3.33 9.65 15.90
CA CYS A 61 3.87 10.81 16.64
C CYS A 61 2.78 11.48 17.48
N VAL A 62 1.59 11.69 16.91
CA VAL A 62 0.48 12.39 17.60
C VAL A 62 -0.16 11.50 18.68
N SER A 63 -0.36 10.21 18.39
CA SER A 63 -1.08 9.28 19.27
C SER A 63 -0.23 8.75 20.42
N GLN A 64 1.09 8.57 20.22
CA GLN A 64 1.99 7.94 21.20
C GLN A 64 3.06 8.91 21.73
N GLY A 65 3.10 10.17 21.25
CA GLY A 65 4.09 11.15 21.67
C GLY A 65 5.54 10.82 21.26
N LEU A 66 5.73 9.93 20.28
CA LEU A 66 7.04 9.49 19.83
C LEU A 66 7.74 10.60 19.01
N SER A 67 9.06 10.69 19.14
CA SER A 67 9.86 11.55 18.26
C SER A 67 9.75 11.10 16.80
N VAL A 68 9.88 12.04 15.85
CA VAL A 68 9.75 11.77 14.41
C VAL A 68 10.65 10.61 13.97
N GLY A 69 11.87 10.54 14.48
CA GLY A 69 12.81 9.46 14.18
C GLY A 69 12.34 8.09 14.70
N GLN A 70 11.77 8.03 15.90
CA GLN A 70 11.22 6.79 16.46
C GLN A 70 9.94 6.33 15.76
N ALA A 71 9.07 7.27 15.37
CA ALA A 71 7.86 6.93 14.63
C ALA A 71 8.16 6.40 13.22
N LEU A 72 9.23 6.88 12.58
CA LEU A 72 9.71 6.34 11.31
C LEU A 72 10.41 4.98 11.51
N SER A 73 11.23 4.81 12.53
CA SER A 73 11.89 3.52 12.75
C SER A 73 10.90 2.40 13.08
N VAL A 74 9.83 2.69 13.82
CA VAL A 74 8.79 1.72 14.17
C VAL A 74 7.72 1.59 13.08
N GLY A 75 7.38 2.68 12.39
CA GLY A 75 6.29 2.71 11.39
C GLY A 75 6.71 2.46 9.94
N LEU A 76 7.99 2.64 9.60
CA LEU A 76 8.50 2.50 8.23
C LEU A 76 9.45 1.30 8.09
N LEU A 77 10.41 1.18 9.01
CA LEU A 77 11.50 0.20 8.90
C LEU A 77 11.04 -1.27 8.89
N PRO A 78 10.10 -1.72 9.75
CA PRO A 78 9.66 -3.13 9.72
C PRO A 78 8.78 -3.45 8.50
N PHE A 79 8.20 -2.46 7.83
CA PHE A 79 7.29 -2.66 6.70
C PHE A 79 8.02 -2.70 5.35
N LEU A 80 9.20 -2.10 5.24
CA LEU A 80 10.01 -2.06 4.02
C LEU A 80 10.33 -3.45 3.43
N PRO A 81 10.77 -4.45 4.22
CA PRO A 81 11.05 -5.79 3.69
C PRO A 81 9.79 -6.45 3.12
N GLY A 82 8.65 -6.29 3.81
CA GLY A 82 7.36 -6.80 3.38
C GLY A 82 6.85 -6.11 2.11
N ASP A 83 7.12 -4.83 1.93
CA ASP A 83 6.78 -4.10 0.70
C ASP A 83 7.68 -4.48 -0.48
N GLY A 84 8.97 -4.69 -0.22
CA GLY A 84 9.88 -5.26 -1.21
C GLY A 84 9.40 -6.62 -1.72
N LEU A 85 8.99 -7.51 -0.81
CA LEU A 85 8.45 -8.81 -1.17
C LEU A 85 7.16 -8.70 -1.99
N LYS A 86 6.22 -7.83 -1.59
CA LYS A 86 4.97 -7.59 -2.35
C LYS A 86 5.26 -7.06 -3.76
N ALA A 87 6.22 -6.14 -3.90
CA ALA A 87 6.61 -5.60 -5.19
C ALA A 87 7.21 -6.68 -6.10
N LEU A 88 8.08 -7.55 -5.55
CA LEU A 88 8.64 -8.68 -6.29
C LEU A 88 7.56 -9.69 -6.70
N ALA A 89 6.64 -10.01 -5.80
CA ALA A 89 5.51 -10.88 -6.10
C ALA A 89 4.61 -10.30 -7.20
N ALA A 90 4.29 -9.00 -7.13
CA ALA A 90 3.51 -8.32 -8.17
C ALA A 90 4.21 -8.36 -9.53
N LEU A 91 5.53 -8.13 -9.57
CA LEU A 91 6.32 -8.23 -10.79
C LEU A 91 6.34 -9.65 -11.35
N ALA A 92 6.55 -10.66 -10.49
CA ALA A 92 6.54 -12.06 -10.88
C ALA A 92 5.19 -12.48 -11.47
N PHE A 93 4.09 -12.07 -10.82
CA PHE A 93 2.73 -12.36 -11.27
C PHE A 93 2.42 -11.67 -12.61
N TRP A 94 2.81 -10.41 -12.77
CA TRP A 94 2.65 -9.68 -14.03
C TRP A 94 3.42 -10.35 -15.18
N ARG A 95 4.66 -10.79 -14.93
CA ARG A 95 5.47 -11.51 -15.93
C ARG A 95 4.89 -12.88 -16.28
N ALA A 96 4.43 -13.65 -15.29
CA ALA A 96 3.87 -14.99 -15.51
C ALA A 96 2.48 -14.96 -16.17
N GLY A 97 1.59 -14.07 -15.70
CA GLY A 97 0.21 -13.98 -16.19
C GLY A 97 0.08 -13.36 -17.57
N SER A 98 0.91 -12.37 -17.92
CA SER A 98 0.75 -11.64 -19.19
C SER A 98 0.93 -12.51 -20.45
N GLY A 99 1.60 -13.67 -20.37
CA GLY A 99 1.72 -14.61 -21.48
C GLY A 99 0.47 -15.47 -21.71
N ALA A 100 -0.08 -16.05 -20.64
CA ALA A 100 -1.25 -16.93 -20.70
C ALA A 100 -2.55 -16.16 -20.98
N TRP A 101 -2.70 -14.98 -20.36
CA TRP A 101 -3.89 -14.15 -20.51
C TRP A 101 -4.02 -13.54 -21.92
N ARG A 102 -2.90 -13.28 -22.62
CA ARG A 102 -2.91 -12.84 -24.02
C ARG A 102 -3.31 -13.94 -25.01
N LYS A 103 -3.10 -15.22 -24.67
CA LYS A 103 -3.56 -16.34 -25.50
C LYS A 103 -5.06 -16.57 -25.35
N LEU A 104 -5.58 -16.51 -24.13
CA LEU A 104 -7.00 -16.70 -23.85
C LEU A 104 -7.88 -15.54 -24.37
N SER A 105 -7.37 -14.31 -24.36
CA SER A 105 -8.12 -13.14 -24.86
C SER A 105 -8.22 -13.06 -26.39
N ARG A 106 -7.47 -13.88 -27.13
CA ARG A 106 -7.61 -14.02 -28.58
C ARG A 106 -8.70 -15.02 -28.97
N THR A 107 -8.80 -16.13 -28.24
CA THR A 107 -9.77 -17.20 -28.52
C THR A 107 -11.22 -16.83 -28.21
N ALA A 108 -11.44 -15.81 -27.37
CA ALA A 108 -12.77 -15.29 -27.05
C ALA A 108 -13.30 -14.28 -28.08
N LYS A 109 -12.51 -13.94 -29.11
CA LYS A 109 -12.86 -12.96 -30.15
C LYS A 109 -13.06 -13.59 -31.54
N ASP A 110 -12.84 -14.89 -31.64
CA ASP A 110 -13.13 -15.75 -32.80
C ASP A 110 -14.49 -16.42 -32.60
#